data_AF-A0A8T2Z6N0-F1
#
_entry.id   AF-A0A8T2Z6N0-F1
#
_cell.length_a   1.000
_cell.length_b   1.000
_cell.length_c   1.000
_cell.angle_alpha   90.00
_cell.angle_beta   90.00
_cell.angle_gamma   90.00
#
_symmetry.space_group_name_H-M   'P 1'
#
loop_
_entity.id
_entity.type
_entity.pdbx_description
1 polymer ?
#
loop_
_entity_poly.entity_id
_entity_poly.type
_entity_poly.pdbx_seq_one_letter_code
_entity_poly.pdbx_strand_id
1 'polypeptide(L)'
;MHKDRGYDVADTELTRSLMEFRSIFGNCPDLDSLRFSISLRSNPYNKNLVIFMGTDEIRTANIRAVYGQILSKESIQGLILILQSKMNHFAKKEPEKFPFKVKVFQVHPPVV
;
A
#
# COMPACT_ATOMS: atom_id res chain seq x y z
N MET A 1 10.65 7.88 1.82
CA MET A 1 9.88 7.43 2.99
C MET A 1 10.29 6.05 3.52
N HIS A 2 10.30 4.98 2.72
CA HIS A 2 10.63 3.64 3.24
C HIS A 2 12.12 3.46 3.53
N LYS A 3 13.01 3.90 2.63
CA LYS A 3 14.47 3.85 2.83
C LYS A 3 14.90 4.56 4.11
N ASP A 4 14.34 5.75 4.35
CA ASP A 4 14.60 6.58 5.54
C ASP A 4 14.20 5.89 6.86
N ARG A 5 13.33 4.87 6.80
CA ARG A 5 12.89 4.07 7.95
C ARG A 5 13.64 2.73 8.08
N GLY A 6 14.73 2.55 7.35
CA GLY A 6 15.55 1.34 7.41
C GLY A 6 14.99 0.13 6.64
N TYR A 7 14.01 0.35 5.77
CA TYR A 7 13.55 -0.70 4.85
C TYR A 7 14.56 -0.93 3.73
N ASP A 8 14.56 -2.14 3.19
CA ASP A 8 15.42 -2.51 2.08
C ASP A 8 14.84 -2.03 0.75
N VAL A 9 15.22 -0.80 0.36
CA VAL A 9 14.86 -0.17 -0.91
C VAL A 9 16.14 -0.03 -1.73
N ALA A 10 16.15 -0.59 -2.94
CA ALA A 10 17.23 -0.39 -3.89
C ALA A 10 17.25 1.06 -4.42
N ASP A 11 18.44 1.60 -4.70
CA ASP A 11 18.56 2.97 -5.23
C ASP A 11 17.89 3.13 -6.58
N THR A 12 17.88 2.08 -7.40
CA THR A 12 17.18 2.03 -8.69
C THR A 12 15.67 2.21 -8.57
N GLU A 13 15.05 1.82 -7.45
CA GLU A 13 13.63 2.09 -7.18
C GLU A 13 13.37 3.57 -6.87
N LEU A 14 14.37 4.28 -6.34
CA LEU A 14 14.26 5.69 -5.97
C LEU A 14 14.58 6.63 -7.13
N THR A 15 15.49 6.22 -8.02
CA THR A 15 15.92 7.02 -9.18
C THR A 15 15.19 6.65 -10.46
N ARG A 16 14.23 5.71 -10.41
CA ARG A 16 13.43 5.30 -11.58
C ARG A 16 12.76 6.50 -12.23
N SER A 17 12.99 6.65 -13.52
CA SER A 17 12.35 7.70 -14.33
C SER A 17 10.86 7.39 -14.57
N LEU A 18 10.09 8.43 -14.92
CA LEU A 18 8.68 8.26 -15.30
C LEU A 18 8.52 7.36 -16.53
N MET A 19 9.45 7.41 -17.48
CA MET A 19 9.42 6.58 -18.69
C MET A 19 9.58 5.10 -18.35
N GLU A 20 10.57 4.76 -17.52
CA GLU A 20 10.79 3.38 -17.07
C GLU A 20 9.60 2.86 -16.26
N PHE A 21 9.06 3.70 -15.36
CA PHE A 21 7.85 3.35 -14.62
C PHE A 21 6.68 3.01 -15.56
N ARG A 22 6.40 3.87 -16.55
CA ARG A 22 5.33 3.64 -17.53
C ARG A 22 5.60 2.46 -18.46
N SER A 23 6.86 2.14 -18.71
CA SER A 23 7.23 0.93 -19.47
C SER A 23 6.90 -0.36 -18.71
N ILE A 24 6.92 -0.33 -17.37
CA ILE A 24 6.64 -1.49 -16.51
C ILE A 24 5.15 -1.58 -16.19
N PHE A 25 4.53 -0.48 -15.77
CA PHE A 25 3.15 -0.47 -15.25
C PHE A 25 2.12 0.12 -16.21
N GLY A 26 2.55 0.67 -17.36
CA GLY A 26 1.68 1.37 -18.30
C GLY A 26 1.38 2.82 -17.90
N ASN A 27 0.59 3.50 -18.74
CA ASN A 27 0.15 4.88 -18.48
C ASN A 27 -0.99 4.96 -17.46
N CYS A 28 -1.82 3.92 -17.40
CA CYS A 28 -2.93 3.77 -16.46
C CYS A 28 -2.72 2.45 -15.71
N PRO A 29 -1.82 2.41 -14.72
CA PRO A 29 -1.47 1.19 -14.04
C PRO A 29 -2.64 0.61 -13.26
N ASP A 30 -2.78 -0.71 -13.31
CA ASP A 30 -3.72 -1.43 -12.46
C ASP A 30 -3.25 -1.39 -10.99
N LEU A 31 -4.18 -1.20 -10.06
CA LEU A 31 -3.84 -1.00 -8.64
C LEU A 31 -3.20 -2.25 -8.01
N ASP A 32 -3.61 -3.44 -8.44
CA ASP A 32 -3.00 -4.68 -7.95
C ASP A 32 -1.58 -4.83 -8.48
N SER A 33 -1.28 -4.32 -9.67
CA SER A 33 0.10 -4.30 -10.20
C SER A 33 1.05 -3.37 -9.41
N LEU A 34 0.50 -2.34 -8.77
CA LEU A 34 1.27 -1.42 -7.91
C LEU A 34 1.45 -1.92 -6.48
N ARG A 35 0.81 -3.04 -6.11
CA ARG A 35 0.96 -3.66 -4.79
C ARG A 35 2.36 -4.25 -4.64
N PHE A 36 3.03 -3.94 -3.54
CA PHE A 36 4.33 -4.50 -3.22
C PHE A 36 4.51 -4.71 -1.73
N SER A 37 5.39 -5.65 -1.35
CA SER A 37 5.84 -5.84 0.03
C SER A 37 7.27 -5.37 0.19
N ILE A 38 7.61 -4.91 1.38
CA ILE A 38 8.95 -4.45 1.70
C ILE A 38 9.38 -4.87 3.11
N SER A 39 10.56 -5.45 3.19
CA SER A 39 11.18 -5.92 4.44
C SER A 39 12.07 -4.86 5.09
N LEU A 40 12.21 -4.90 6.40
CA LEU A 40 13.29 -4.21 7.08
C LEU A 40 14.65 -4.81 6.69
N ARG A 41 15.64 -3.94 6.48
CA ARG A 41 17.02 -4.37 6.18
C ARG A 41 17.62 -5.21 7.31
N SER A 42 17.30 -4.87 8.56
CA SER A 42 17.80 -5.56 9.75
C SER A 42 17.03 -6.84 10.10
N ASN A 43 15.80 -7.00 9.60
CA ASN A 43 14.98 -8.18 9.86
C ASN A 43 14.05 -8.46 8.65
N PRO A 44 14.43 -9.39 7.77
CA PRO A 44 13.65 -9.73 6.58
C PRO A 44 12.24 -10.27 6.86
N TYR A 45 11.99 -10.79 8.07
CA TYR A 45 10.67 -11.27 8.49
C TYR A 45 9.71 -10.12 8.86
N ASN A 46 10.24 -8.93 9.14
CA ASN A 46 9.41 -7.76 9.40
C ASN A 46 9.05 -7.08 8.07
N LYS A 47 7.97 -7.59 7.47
CA LYS A 47 7.45 -7.13 6.18
C LYS A 47 6.26 -6.20 6.35
N ASN A 48 6.30 -5.08 5.64
CA ASN A 48 5.13 -4.26 5.39
C ASN A 48 4.59 -4.55 4.00
N LEU A 49 3.27 -4.67 3.90
CA LEU A 49 2.57 -4.68 2.63
C LEU A 49 2.05 -3.28 2.31
N VAL A 50 2.19 -2.83 1.06
CA VAL A 50 1.64 -1.56 0.58
C VAL A 50 0.58 -1.85 -0.47
N ILE A 51 -0.62 -1.29 -0.27
CA ILE A 51 -1.76 -1.46 -1.18
C ILE A 51 -2.31 -0.09 -1.54
N PHE A 52 -2.53 0.12 -2.84
CA PHE A 52 -3.20 1.30 -3.38
C PHE A 52 -4.70 1.04 -3.50
N MET A 53 -5.50 1.90 -2.86
CA MET A 53 -6.94 1.89 -2.94
C MET A 53 -7.38 2.87 -4.02
N GLY A 54 -8.35 2.45 -4.84
CA GLY A 54 -8.79 3.20 -6.02
C GLY A 54 -9.50 4.52 -5.71
N THR A 55 -10.08 5.10 -6.76
CA THR A 55 -10.76 6.39 -6.73
C THR A 55 -12.20 6.31 -6.22
N ASP A 56 -12.77 5.10 -6.17
CA ASP A 56 -14.10 4.87 -5.61
C ASP A 56 -14.12 5.04 -4.09
N GLU A 57 -15.29 5.39 -3.56
CA GLU A 57 -15.50 5.49 -2.11
C GLU A 57 -15.12 4.17 -1.41
N ILE A 58 -14.25 4.25 -0.41
CA ILE A 58 -13.77 3.08 0.31
C ILE A 58 -14.77 2.73 1.42
N ARG A 59 -15.43 1.58 1.25
CA ARG A 59 -16.42 1.03 2.17
C ARG A 59 -15.82 -0.13 2.97
N THR A 60 -16.55 -0.54 4.01
CA THR A 60 -16.20 -1.66 4.90
C THR A 60 -15.89 -2.94 4.12
N ALA A 61 -16.66 -3.23 3.06
CA ALA A 61 -16.46 -4.39 2.21
C ALA A 61 -15.09 -4.40 1.52
N ASN A 62 -14.62 -3.23 1.04
CA ASN A 62 -13.30 -3.12 0.40
C ASN A 62 -12.17 -3.45 1.38
N ILE A 63 -12.25 -2.96 2.63
CA ILE A 63 -11.23 -3.22 3.66
C ILE A 63 -11.24 -4.68 4.11
N ARG A 64 -12.42 -5.29 4.23
CA ARG A 64 -12.52 -6.73 4.52
C ARG A 64 -12.01 -7.60 3.38
N ALA A 65 -12.24 -7.20 2.13
CA ALA A 65 -11.70 -7.90 0.97
C ALA A 65 -10.16 -7.88 0.99
N VAL A 66 -9.56 -6.72 1.29
CA VAL A 66 -8.10 -6.60 1.48
C VAL A 66 -7.61 -7.55 2.57
N TYR A 67 -8.29 -7.60 3.72
CA TYR A 67 -7.92 -8.51 4.81
C TYR A 67 -7.96 -9.99 4.39
N GLY A 68 -9.02 -10.40 3.69
CA GLY A 68 -9.17 -11.75 3.18
C GLY A 68 -8.04 -12.15 2.23
N GLN A 69 -7.61 -11.24 1.36
CA GLN A 69 -6.49 -11.48 0.46
C GLN A 69 -5.16 -11.65 1.22
N ILE A 70 -4.95 -10.92 2.31
CA ILE A 70 -3.73 -10.99 3.14
C ILE A 70 -3.65 -12.32 3.88
N LEU A 71 -4.74 -12.72 4.56
CA LEU A 71 -4.81 -13.98 5.31
C LEU A 71 -4.46 -15.20 4.46
N SER A 72 -4.80 -15.15 3.18
CA SER A 72 -4.58 -16.27 2.25
C SER A 72 -3.15 -16.41 1.73
N LYS A 73 -2.29 -15.39 1.88
CA LYS A 73 -1.05 -15.30 1.07
C LYS A 73 0.22 -14.95 1.82
N GLU A 74 0.19 -14.15 2.90
CA GLU A 74 1.43 -13.59 3.46
C GLU A 74 1.37 -13.38 4.99
N SER A 75 2.45 -13.72 5.68
CA SER A 75 2.70 -13.24 7.04
C SER A 75 3.32 -11.84 6.99
N ILE A 76 2.52 -10.82 7.32
CA ILE A 76 2.95 -9.42 7.33
C ILE A 76 2.93 -8.87 8.75
N GLN A 77 3.87 -7.97 9.05
CA GLN A 77 3.94 -7.27 10.34
C GLN A 77 3.14 -5.96 10.32
N GLY A 78 2.96 -5.38 9.14
CA GLY A 78 2.22 -4.14 8.97
C GLY A 78 1.62 -4.00 7.58
N LEU A 79 0.58 -3.17 7.50
CA LEU A 79 -0.10 -2.82 6.26
C LEU A 79 -0.10 -1.31 6.09
N ILE A 80 0.17 -0.84 4.88
CA ILE A 80 0.06 0.54 4.48
C ILE A 80 -1.00 0.64 3.40
N LEU A 81 -2.05 1.40 3.67
CA LEU A 81 -3.13 1.70 2.74
C LEU A 81 -2.93 3.11 2.17
N ILE A 82 -2.79 3.22 0.86
CA ILE A 82 -2.71 4.49 0.14
C ILE A 82 -4.09 4.77 -0.47
N LEU A 83 -4.78 5.80 0.01
CA LEU A 83 -6.15 6.12 -0.39
C LEU A 83 -6.17 7.30 -1.35
N GLN A 84 -6.81 7.15 -2.51
CA GLN A 84 -7.11 8.27 -3.41
C GLN A 84 -8.51 8.87 -3.16
N SER A 85 -9.41 8.08 -2.56
CA SER A 85 -10.78 8.49 -2.26
C SER A 85 -11.06 8.61 -0.77
N LYS A 86 -12.27 9.09 -0.43
CA LYS A 86 -12.73 9.14 0.95
C LYS A 86 -13.05 7.73 1.44
N MET A 87 -12.58 7.43 2.63
CA MET A 87 -13.01 6.27 3.41
C MET A 87 -14.18 6.65 4.30
N ASN A 88 -15.26 5.88 4.23
CA ASN A 88 -16.45 6.17 5.02
C ASN A 88 -16.21 5.94 6.52
N HIS A 89 -17.08 6.49 7.37
CA HIS A 89 -16.90 6.46 8.83
C HIS A 89 -16.80 5.03 9.39
N PHE A 90 -17.56 4.09 8.82
CA PHE A 90 -17.54 2.69 9.25
C PHE A 90 -16.25 1.97 8.84
N ALA A 91 -15.79 2.20 7.62
CA ALA A 91 -14.57 1.60 7.07
C ALA A 91 -13.32 2.05 7.82
N LYS A 92 -13.30 3.27 8.38
CA LYS A 92 -12.18 3.77 9.20
C LYS A 92 -11.90 2.92 10.44
N LYS A 93 -12.92 2.23 10.97
CA LYS A 93 -12.80 1.39 12.18
C LYS A 93 -12.42 -0.06 11.88
N GLU A 94 -12.48 -0.49 10.62
CA GLU A 94 -12.17 -1.87 10.25
C GLU A 94 -10.66 -2.20 10.35
N PRO A 95 -9.73 -1.32 9.91
CA PRO A 95 -8.29 -1.58 10.04
C PRO A 95 -7.81 -1.78 11.48
N GLU A 96 -8.48 -1.17 12.46
CA GLU A 96 -8.17 -1.32 13.90
C GLU A 96 -8.40 -2.74 14.41
N LYS A 97 -9.20 -3.53 13.70
CA LYS A 97 -9.51 -4.93 14.06
C LYS A 97 -8.45 -5.91 13.56
N PHE A 98 -7.50 -5.45 12.76
CA PHE A 98 -6.50 -6.34 12.17
C PHE A 98 -5.45 -6.70 13.24
N PRO A 99 -4.91 -7.93 13.20
CA PRO A 99 -3.91 -8.38 14.17
C PRO A 99 -2.52 -7.73 13.96
N PHE A 100 -2.38 -6.81 13.01
CA PHE A 100 -1.15 -6.13 12.66
C PHE A 100 -1.39 -4.63 12.46
N LYS A 101 -0.31 -3.83 12.52
CA LYS A 101 -0.40 -2.38 12.46
C LYS A 101 -0.80 -1.92 11.05
N VAL A 102 -1.92 -1.21 10.94
CA VAL A 102 -2.34 -0.57 9.69
C VAL A 102 -2.02 0.93 9.73
N LYS A 103 -1.39 1.45 8.67
CA LYS A 103 -1.16 2.88 8.44
C LYS A 103 -1.93 3.31 7.22
N VAL A 104 -2.69 4.40 7.33
CA VAL A 104 -3.49 4.93 6.24
C VAL A 104 -2.90 6.27 5.81
N PHE A 105 -2.60 6.42 4.52
CA PHE A 105 -2.16 7.67 3.92
C PHE A 105 -3.16 8.08 2.86
N GLN A 106 -3.65 9.32 2.94
CA GLN A 106 -4.51 9.88 1.91
C GLN A 106 -3.66 10.68 0.93
N VAL A 107 -3.78 10.36 -0.35
CA VAL A 107 -3.16 11.08 -1.44
C VAL A 107 -4.22 11.95 -2.07
N HIS A 108 -3.97 13.25 -2.11
CA HIS A 108 -4.77 14.18 -2.87
C HIS A 108 -4.11 14.41 -4.22
N PRO A 109 -4.87 14.55 -5.31
CA PRO A 109 -4.29 15.04 -6.56
C PRO A 109 -3.62 16.40 -6.28
N PRO A 110 -2.51 16.71 -6.97
CA PRO A 110 -1.91 18.05 -6.89
C PRO A 110 -3.00 19.09 -7.20
N VAL A 111 -3.10 20.12 -6.35
CA VAL A 111 -3.92 21.29 -6.70
C VAL A 111 -3.22 21.93 -7.90
N VAL A 112 -3.89 21.93 -9.05
CA VAL A 112 -3.44 22.57 -10.28
C VAL A 112 -3.65 24.07 -10.18
#